data_AF-A0A7R9H8K6-F1
#
_entry.id   AF-A0A7R9H8K6-F1
#
_cell.length_a   1.000
_cell.length_b   1.000
_cell.length_c   1.000
_cell.angle_alpha   90.00
_cell.angle_beta   90.00
_cell.angle_gamma   90.00
#
_symmetry.space_group_name_H-M   'P 1'
#
loop_
_entity.id
_entity.type
_entity.pdbx_description
1 polymer ?
#
loop_
_entity_poly.entity_id
_entity_poly.type
_entity_poly.pdbx_seq_one_letter_code
_entity_poly.pdbx_strand_id
1 'polypeptide(L)'
;MVKKGKGKKGGKKAEAVEKEELTEVDKELFQIQITDLQRKVERLKARCLELELSNEEYQKKYEQLDEDRADIIAYLNRVIQQKADEITELQERLIGLQKSKEATTDMYREQIAGLEHEYKIMHEQLTSEIKLLSGKLNSLEEFRIQRDDLMSKYKLQEQHLEEQEQRHRRTIYETERKFIIGKDKLKKEMEDKLLQLSTDFQAATQVRIAATTHRAIRENIAINNELTRMLKKSEELNSENKVLRSRDNDLRLEVKLHQEEKEITLSKNLVQLKVINKLSQEYEEMVGRIGQLEYEARRCLELEQEVSNLKINLSTGQTKIAILQQQVQAARHLQVENSLEMLALKEYMERLQNMICDTIAAIKQVLDIQAGAPSDEALNITRRETLLSNLLQLLNTADLPLRPRDKPSQTHSDNVPGKYSTGDLGLIPRIGSAELKLMYDDSLYKATLPEGTPLGSVGSNYSLDSIPALTPITSRDILQEDSQKSVKFLDEVDTLSSKFQEDVARRETFVVEGSKAQYKDLLQEYEVKEDSQQESEVKGDSQQESEVTEDTPRGSESTQQDED
;
A
#
# COMPACT_ATOMS: atom_id res chain seq x y z
N MET A 1 18.71 -75.83 -71.19
CA MET A 1 18.36 -76.21 -72.58
C MET A 1 19.68 -76.32 -73.36
N VAL A 2 20.16 -77.51 -73.77
CA VAL A 2 19.82 -78.26 -75.01
C VAL A 2 20.14 -77.39 -76.25
N LYS A 3 20.98 -77.70 -77.26
CA LYS A 3 21.45 -78.95 -77.90
C LYS A 3 22.58 -78.62 -78.90
N LYS A 4 23.45 -79.62 -79.18
CA LYS A 4 24.03 -80.10 -80.48
C LYS A 4 24.38 -79.09 -81.61
N GLY A 5 25.46 -79.24 -82.38
CA GLY A 5 26.36 -80.39 -82.52
C GLY A 5 27.34 -80.30 -83.71
N LYS A 6 28.38 -81.17 -83.65
CA LYS A 6 29.05 -81.97 -84.72
C LYS A 6 29.51 -81.23 -86.00
N GLY A 7 30.82 -81.16 -86.30
CA GLY A 7 31.72 -82.24 -86.75
C GLY A 7 32.33 -81.83 -88.11
N LYS A 8 33.46 -82.30 -88.66
CA LYS A 8 34.28 -83.50 -88.46
C LYS A 8 35.50 -83.43 -89.42
N LYS A 9 36.69 -83.84 -88.94
CA LYS A 9 37.87 -84.53 -89.57
C LYS A 9 38.33 -84.09 -90.98
N GLY A 10 39.62 -83.81 -91.20
CA GLY A 10 40.75 -84.78 -91.13
C GLY A 10 41.11 -85.17 -92.57
N GLY A 11 42.32 -85.55 -92.96
CA GLY A 11 43.59 -85.79 -92.28
C GLY A 11 44.64 -86.09 -93.35
N LYS A 12 45.90 -86.10 -92.92
CA LYS A 12 47.13 -86.46 -93.63
C LYS A 12 47.03 -87.76 -94.44
N LYS A 13 47.84 -87.84 -95.50
CA LYS A 13 48.86 -88.90 -95.64
C LYS A 13 49.95 -88.48 -96.61
N ALA A 14 51.18 -88.81 -96.23
CA ALA A 14 52.42 -88.64 -96.96
C ALA A 14 52.94 -90.03 -97.36
N GLU A 15 53.65 -90.10 -98.48
CA GLU A 15 54.42 -91.25 -98.98
C GLU A 15 55.61 -90.62 -99.73
N ALA A 16 56.82 -90.70 -99.17
CA ALA A 16 57.93 -91.62 -99.47
C ALA A 16 58.94 -90.98 -100.47
N VAL A 17 60.11 -90.55 -99.98
CA VAL A 17 61.44 -91.20 -100.17
C VAL A 17 62.06 -90.87 -101.53
N GLU A 18 63.07 -90.00 -101.55
CA GLU A 18 64.37 -90.26 -102.19
C GLU A 18 65.39 -89.17 -101.82
N LYS A 19 66.53 -89.62 -101.28
CA LYS A 19 67.75 -88.83 -101.14
C LYS A 19 68.51 -89.00 -102.46
N GLU A 20 68.15 -88.21 -103.47
CA GLU A 20 69.04 -88.03 -104.61
C GLU A 20 70.14 -87.06 -104.19
N GLU A 21 71.39 -87.46 -104.42
CA GLU A 21 72.52 -86.55 -104.44
C GLU A 21 72.24 -85.50 -105.51
N LEU A 22 71.65 -84.41 -105.05
CA LEU A 22 71.26 -83.25 -105.84
C LEU A 22 72.38 -82.90 -106.81
N THR A 23 72.10 -83.02 -108.10
CA THR A 23 72.93 -82.39 -109.13
C THR A 23 73.07 -80.91 -108.78
N GLU A 24 74.13 -80.22 -109.20
CA GLU A 24 74.28 -78.78 -108.94
C GLU A 24 73.00 -78.00 -109.32
N VAL A 25 72.30 -78.48 -110.35
CA VAL A 25 70.98 -78.00 -110.80
C VAL A 25 69.87 -78.21 -109.77
N ASP A 26 69.78 -79.36 -109.10
CA ASP A 26 68.76 -79.60 -108.07
C ASP A 26 69.10 -78.86 -106.77
N LYS A 27 70.38 -78.69 -106.43
CA LYS A 27 70.81 -77.81 -105.32
C LYS A 27 70.43 -76.37 -105.60
N GLU A 28 70.61 -75.91 -106.84
CA GLU A 28 70.17 -74.59 -107.29
C GLU A 28 68.64 -74.46 -107.27
N LEU A 29 67.90 -75.49 -107.70
CA LEU A 29 66.43 -75.53 -107.64
C LEU A 29 65.93 -75.43 -106.18
N PHE A 30 66.48 -76.25 -105.27
CA PHE A 30 66.14 -76.18 -103.85
C PHE A 30 66.61 -74.87 -103.22
N GLN A 31 67.74 -74.30 -103.63
CA GLN A 31 68.19 -72.99 -103.18
C GLN A 31 67.22 -71.89 -103.63
N ILE A 32 66.76 -71.91 -104.89
CA ILE A 32 65.73 -71.01 -105.42
C ILE A 32 64.43 -71.20 -104.62
N GLN A 33 63.99 -72.44 -104.38
CA GLN A 33 62.79 -72.75 -103.61
C GLN A 33 62.90 -72.28 -102.14
N ILE A 34 64.07 -72.44 -101.52
CA ILE A 34 64.37 -71.92 -100.18
C ILE A 34 64.32 -70.39 -100.20
N THR A 35 64.90 -69.72 -101.21
CA THR A 35 64.83 -68.26 -101.29
C THR A 35 63.41 -67.75 -101.53
N ASP A 36 62.60 -68.46 -102.31
CA ASP A 36 61.18 -68.13 -102.55
C ASP A 36 60.32 -68.38 -101.30
N LEU A 37 60.58 -69.45 -100.55
CA LEU A 37 59.95 -69.73 -99.26
C LEU A 37 60.38 -68.72 -98.20
N GLN A 38 61.66 -68.34 -98.15
CA GLN A 38 62.18 -67.27 -97.29
C GLN A 38 61.51 -65.94 -97.63
N ARG A 39 61.43 -65.56 -98.92
CA ARG A 39 60.66 -64.38 -99.37
C ARG A 39 59.18 -64.47 -99.02
N LYS A 40 58.57 -65.67 -99.02
CA LYS A 40 57.18 -65.87 -98.59
C LYS A 40 57.03 -65.71 -97.07
N VAL A 41 57.98 -66.21 -96.29
CA VAL A 41 58.04 -66.04 -94.84
C VAL A 41 58.27 -64.59 -94.47
N GLU A 42 59.16 -63.87 -95.16
CA GLU A 42 59.39 -62.44 -94.97
C GLU A 42 58.15 -61.62 -95.30
N ARG A 43 57.45 -61.91 -96.41
CA ARG A 43 56.16 -61.27 -96.73
C ARG A 43 55.09 -61.54 -95.68
N LEU A 44 54.99 -62.78 -95.18
CA LEU A 44 54.03 -63.13 -94.13
C LEU A 44 54.39 -62.46 -92.80
N LYS A 45 55.68 -62.40 -92.43
CA LYS A 45 56.15 -61.67 -91.24
C LYS A 45 55.89 -60.18 -91.36
N ALA A 46 56.19 -59.57 -92.51
CA ALA A 46 55.88 -58.16 -92.78
C ALA A 46 54.37 -57.89 -92.66
N ARG A 47 53.54 -58.78 -93.20
CA ARG A 47 52.08 -58.69 -93.07
C ARG A 47 51.58 -58.93 -91.63
N CYS A 48 52.21 -59.84 -90.88
CA CYS A 48 51.90 -60.02 -89.46
C CYS A 48 52.27 -58.77 -88.65
N LEU A 49 53.45 -58.19 -88.88
CA LEU A 49 53.87 -56.94 -88.24
C LEU A 49 52.94 -55.78 -88.62
N GLU A 50 52.53 -55.67 -89.88
CA GLU A 50 51.55 -54.67 -90.33
C GLU A 50 50.19 -54.87 -89.65
N LEU A 51 49.73 -56.11 -89.51
CA LEU A 51 48.49 -56.44 -88.79
C LEU A 51 48.61 -56.18 -87.28
N GLU A 52 49.76 -56.46 -86.67
CA GLU A 52 50.05 -56.17 -85.26
C GLU A 52 50.05 -54.67 -85.01
N LEU A 53 50.76 -53.88 -85.83
CA LEU A 53 50.76 -52.42 -85.77
C LEU A 53 49.35 -51.86 -85.98
N SER A 54 48.61 -52.36 -86.96
CA SER A 54 47.23 -51.93 -87.20
C SER A 54 46.31 -52.28 -86.02
N ASN A 55 46.48 -53.45 -85.40
CA ASN A 55 45.71 -53.86 -84.23
C ASN A 55 46.04 -52.98 -83.02
N GLU A 56 47.32 -52.68 -82.77
CA GLU A 56 47.75 -51.74 -81.74
C GLU A 56 47.18 -50.33 -81.98
N GLU A 57 47.14 -49.86 -83.22
CA GLU A 57 46.51 -48.58 -83.57
C GLU A 57 45.01 -48.58 -83.32
N TYR A 58 44.30 -49.66 -83.65
CA TYR A 58 42.87 -49.79 -83.34
C TYR A 58 42.64 -49.84 -81.83
N GLN A 59 43.50 -50.55 -81.09
CA GLN A 59 43.38 -50.66 -79.64
C GLN A 59 43.55 -49.31 -78.96
N LYS A 60 44.54 -48.51 -79.39
CA LYS A 60 44.70 -47.11 -78.96
C LYS A 60 43.49 -46.24 -79.30
N LYS A 61 42.91 -46.40 -80.49
CA LYS A 61 41.68 -45.67 -80.88
C LYS A 61 40.48 -46.08 -80.02
N TYR A 62 40.38 -47.36 -79.65
CA TYR A 62 39.33 -47.83 -78.74
C TYR A 62 39.51 -47.28 -77.32
N GLU A 63 40.74 -47.29 -76.79
CA GLU A 63 41.07 -46.71 -75.49
C GLU A 63 40.74 -45.21 -75.46
N GLN A 64 41.17 -44.45 -76.48
CA GLN A 64 40.82 -43.03 -76.62
C GLN A 64 39.30 -42.81 -76.67
N LEU A 65 38.57 -43.64 -77.42
CA LEU A 65 37.11 -43.51 -77.52
C LEU A 65 36.39 -43.87 -76.21
N ASP A 66 36.92 -44.80 -75.42
CA ASP A 66 36.41 -45.14 -74.10
C ASP A 66 36.73 -44.05 -73.06
N GLU A 67 37.91 -43.43 -73.14
CA GLU A 67 38.27 -42.24 -72.34
C GLU A 67 37.35 -41.06 -72.68
N ASP A 68 37.19 -40.72 -73.96
CA ASP A 68 36.29 -39.65 -74.42
C ASP A 68 34.85 -39.90 -73.96
N ARG A 69 34.37 -41.14 -74.01
CA ARG A 69 33.04 -41.52 -73.50
C ARG A 69 32.94 -41.36 -72.00
N ALA A 70 33.96 -41.78 -71.25
CA ALA A 70 34.00 -41.63 -69.81
C ALA A 70 33.95 -40.14 -69.42
N ASP A 71 34.69 -39.29 -70.13
CA ASP A 71 34.72 -37.83 -69.93
C ASP A 71 33.37 -37.18 -70.26
N ILE A 72 32.74 -37.57 -71.38
CA ILE A 72 31.39 -37.10 -71.73
C ILE A 72 30.37 -37.52 -70.67
N ILE A 73 30.42 -38.77 -70.20
CA ILE A 73 29.54 -39.27 -69.14
C ILE A 73 29.77 -38.51 -67.84
N ALA A 74 31.03 -38.28 -67.45
CA ALA A 74 31.37 -37.51 -66.26
C ALA A 74 30.88 -36.07 -66.35
N TYR A 75 31.04 -35.42 -67.50
CA TYR A 75 30.54 -34.08 -67.76
C TYR A 75 29.01 -34.03 -67.67
N LEU A 76 28.30 -34.93 -68.35
CA LEU A 76 26.84 -34.98 -68.32
C LEU A 76 26.31 -35.27 -66.92
N ASN A 77 26.92 -36.19 -66.17
CA ASN A 77 26.56 -36.46 -64.78
C ASN A 77 26.78 -35.23 -63.89
N ARG A 78 27.89 -34.50 -64.09
CA ARG A 78 28.14 -33.25 -63.36
C ARG A 78 27.09 -32.20 -63.67
N VAL A 79 26.70 -32.04 -64.94
CA VAL A 79 25.65 -31.09 -65.35
C VAL A 79 24.29 -31.49 -64.79
N ILE A 80 23.94 -32.78 -64.84
CA ILE A 80 22.70 -33.30 -64.24
C ILE A 80 22.67 -33.03 -62.74
N GLN A 81 23.78 -33.30 -62.04
CA GLN A 81 23.88 -33.03 -60.61
C GLN A 81 23.72 -31.54 -60.31
N GLN A 82 24.42 -30.66 -61.04
CA GLN A 82 24.28 -29.21 -60.89
C GLN A 82 22.84 -28.74 -61.12
N LYS A 83 22.13 -29.31 -62.10
CA LYS A 83 20.73 -28.98 -62.37
C LYS A 83 19.79 -29.54 -61.29
N ALA A 84 20.08 -30.72 -60.75
CA ALA A 84 19.34 -31.28 -59.62
C ALA A 84 19.52 -30.41 -58.38
N ASP A 85 20.74 -30.00 -58.07
CA ASP A 85 21.07 -29.11 -56.95
C ASP A 85 20.36 -27.75 -57.11
N GLU A 86 20.38 -27.16 -58.32
CA GLU A 86 19.66 -25.91 -58.65
C GLU A 86 18.14 -26.06 -58.46
N ILE A 87 17.57 -27.20 -58.87
CA ILE A 87 16.14 -27.50 -58.64
C ILE A 87 15.85 -27.58 -57.13
N THR A 88 16.70 -28.24 -56.35
CA THR A 88 16.51 -28.35 -54.90
C THR A 88 16.61 -26.98 -54.22
N GLU A 89 17.58 -26.14 -54.59
CA GLU A 89 17.72 -24.79 -54.06
C GLU A 89 16.50 -23.91 -54.38
N LEU A 90 16.01 -23.98 -55.63
CA LEU A 90 14.80 -23.26 -56.03
C LEU A 90 13.56 -23.77 -55.30
N GLN A 91 13.44 -25.08 -55.08
CA GLN A 91 12.35 -25.67 -54.30
C GLN A 91 12.39 -25.22 -52.83
N GLU A 92 13.56 -25.25 -52.19
CA GLU A 92 13.73 -24.76 -50.82
C GLU A 92 13.41 -23.27 -50.72
N ARG A 93 13.85 -22.46 -51.69
CA ARG A 93 13.51 -21.04 -51.76
C ARG A 93 12.01 -20.81 -51.93
N LEU A 94 11.34 -21.62 -52.76
CA LEU A 94 9.89 -21.53 -52.96
C LEU A 94 9.15 -21.89 -51.68
N ILE A 95 9.54 -22.97 -51.00
CA ILE A 95 8.97 -23.37 -49.71
C ILE A 95 9.20 -22.28 -48.66
N GLY A 96 10.40 -21.69 -48.60
CA GLY A 96 10.72 -20.59 -47.69
C GLY A 96 9.84 -19.36 -47.94
N LEU A 97 9.67 -18.98 -49.22
CA LEU A 97 8.81 -17.87 -49.61
C LEU A 97 7.34 -18.15 -49.30
N GLN A 98 6.88 -19.38 -49.52
CA GLN A 98 5.51 -19.79 -49.20
C GLN A 98 5.25 -19.74 -47.69
N LYS A 99 6.16 -20.28 -46.87
CA LYS A 99 6.06 -20.21 -45.40
C LYS A 99 6.08 -18.77 -44.90
N SER A 100 6.93 -17.92 -45.47
CA SER A 100 6.96 -16.49 -45.13
C SER A 100 5.63 -15.81 -45.48
N LYS A 101 5.08 -16.09 -46.67
CA LYS A 101 3.76 -15.59 -47.08
C LYS A 101 2.67 -16.07 -46.12
N GLU A 102 2.61 -17.36 -45.81
CA GLU A 102 1.63 -17.95 -44.88
C GLU A 102 1.72 -17.29 -43.50
N ALA A 103 2.94 -17.13 -42.96
CA ALA A 103 3.16 -16.45 -41.69
C ALA A 103 2.66 -14.99 -41.72
N THR A 104 2.97 -14.22 -42.78
CA THR A 104 2.44 -12.85 -42.89
C THR A 104 0.92 -12.82 -43.01
N THR A 105 0.31 -13.75 -43.74
CA THR A 105 -1.14 -13.81 -43.86
C THR A 105 -1.81 -14.17 -42.54
N ASP A 106 -1.21 -15.05 -41.75
CA ASP A 106 -1.74 -15.42 -40.43
C ASP A 106 -1.58 -14.28 -39.43
N MET A 107 -0.45 -13.56 -39.45
CA MET A 107 -0.27 -12.34 -38.67
C MET A 107 -1.33 -11.28 -39.00
N TYR A 108 -1.60 -11.02 -40.29
CA TYR A 108 -2.64 -10.07 -40.69
C TYR A 108 -4.05 -10.54 -40.30
N ARG A 109 -4.33 -11.84 -40.39
CA ARG A 109 -5.61 -12.39 -39.93
C ARG A 109 -5.80 -12.22 -38.43
N GLU A 110 -4.76 -12.47 -37.65
CA GLU A 110 -4.79 -12.28 -36.20
C GLU A 110 -4.98 -10.80 -35.83
N GLN A 111 -4.30 -9.88 -36.53
CA GLN A 111 -4.52 -8.44 -36.37
C GLN A 111 -5.95 -8.02 -36.70
N ILE A 112 -6.52 -8.51 -37.81
CA ILE A 112 -7.90 -8.22 -38.19
C ILE A 112 -8.86 -8.76 -37.12
N ALA A 113 -8.67 -10.01 -36.67
CA ALA A 113 -9.50 -10.60 -35.62
C ALA A 113 -9.39 -9.83 -34.29
N GLY A 114 -8.19 -9.35 -33.93
CA GLY A 114 -7.96 -8.48 -32.79
C GLY A 114 -8.73 -7.16 -32.90
N LEU A 115 -8.62 -6.47 -34.05
CA LEU A 115 -9.35 -5.23 -34.31
C LEU A 115 -10.87 -5.42 -34.33
N GLU A 116 -11.37 -6.51 -34.90
CA GLU A 116 -12.80 -6.86 -34.87
C GLU A 116 -13.28 -7.11 -33.44
N HIS A 117 -12.46 -7.77 -32.61
CA HIS A 117 -12.77 -7.99 -31.20
C HIS A 117 -12.80 -6.68 -30.41
N GLU A 118 -11.80 -5.82 -30.57
CA GLU A 118 -11.76 -4.48 -29.96
C GLU A 118 -12.95 -3.63 -30.39
N TYR A 119 -13.28 -3.61 -31.68
CA TYR A 119 -14.44 -2.92 -32.20
C TYR A 119 -15.74 -3.45 -31.57
N LYS A 120 -15.87 -4.77 -31.45
CA LYS A 120 -17.05 -5.39 -30.82
C LYS A 120 -17.18 -4.99 -29.35
N ILE A 121 -16.09 -5.02 -28.59
CA ILE A 121 -16.08 -4.58 -27.19
C ILE A 121 -16.48 -3.10 -27.09
N MET A 122 -15.87 -2.23 -27.90
CA MET A 122 -16.17 -0.80 -27.91
C MET A 122 -17.63 -0.55 -28.30
N HIS A 123 -18.15 -1.29 -29.27
CA HIS A 123 -19.55 -1.21 -29.67
C HIS A 123 -20.50 -1.65 -28.55
N GLU A 124 -20.21 -2.75 -27.86
CA GLU A 124 -20.99 -3.23 -26.72
C GLU A 124 -20.95 -2.25 -25.55
N GLN A 125 -19.78 -1.65 -25.27
CA GLN A 125 -19.60 -0.61 -24.26
C GLN A 125 -20.43 0.63 -24.57
N LEU A 126 -20.29 1.22 -25.76
CA LEU A 126 -21.08 2.38 -26.18
C LEU A 126 -22.58 2.07 -26.17
N THR A 127 -22.97 0.88 -26.61
CA THR A 127 -24.39 0.46 -26.57
C THR A 127 -24.90 0.36 -25.13
N SER A 128 -24.08 -0.14 -24.20
CA SER A 128 -24.44 -0.19 -22.78
C SER A 128 -24.57 1.20 -22.16
N GLU A 129 -23.69 2.14 -22.56
CA GLU A 129 -23.74 3.53 -22.13
C GLU A 129 -24.98 4.24 -22.67
N ILE A 130 -25.31 4.05 -23.94
CA ILE A 130 -26.56 4.57 -24.54
C ILE A 130 -27.78 4.04 -23.78
N LYS A 131 -27.83 2.74 -23.45
CA LYS A 131 -28.92 2.16 -22.67
C LYS A 131 -29.00 2.76 -21.26
N LEU A 132 -27.86 2.95 -20.60
CA LEU A 132 -27.80 3.57 -19.27
C LEU A 132 -28.27 5.02 -19.31
N LEU A 133 -27.80 5.81 -20.28
CA LEU A 133 -28.20 7.20 -20.48
C LEU A 133 -29.69 7.30 -20.82
N SER A 134 -30.20 6.41 -21.68
CA SER A 134 -31.63 6.32 -21.96
C SER A 134 -32.45 5.99 -20.70
N GLY A 135 -31.95 5.10 -19.84
CA GLY A 135 -32.57 4.80 -18.54
C GLY A 135 -32.59 6.02 -17.61
N LYS A 136 -31.47 6.75 -17.51
CA LYS A 136 -31.38 8.00 -16.74
C LYS A 136 -32.33 9.07 -17.28
N LEU A 137 -32.43 9.21 -18.60
CA LEU A 137 -33.33 10.15 -19.25
C LEU A 137 -34.80 9.81 -18.95
N ASN A 138 -35.18 8.54 -19.04
CA ASN A 138 -36.54 8.10 -18.70
C ASN A 138 -36.87 8.39 -17.23
N SER A 139 -35.95 8.08 -16.31
CA SER A 139 -36.13 8.41 -14.89
C SER A 139 -36.28 9.91 -14.67
N LEU A 140 -35.47 10.74 -15.34
CA LEU A 140 -35.58 12.19 -15.26
C LEU A 140 -36.93 12.70 -15.81
N GLU A 141 -37.42 12.12 -16.90
CA GLU A 141 -38.72 12.45 -17.48
C GLU A 141 -39.86 12.03 -16.55
N GLU A 142 -39.79 10.87 -15.91
CA GLU A 142 -40.73 10.45 -14.87
C GLU A 142 -40.73 11.42 -13.68
N PHE A 143 -39.55 11.84 -13.20
CA PHE A 143 -39.44 12.86 -12.15
C PHE A 143 -40.07 14.19 -12.57
N ARG A 144 -39.89 14.61 -13.83
CA ARG A 144 -40.50 15.82 -14.38
C ARG A 144 -42.03 15.72 -14.37
N ILE A 145 -42.57 14.61 -14.87
CA ILE A 145 -44.02 14.35 -14.90
C ILE A 145 -44.60 14.34 -13.47
N GLN A 146 -43.94 13.65 -12.53
CA GLN A 146 -44.37 13.61 -11.13
C GLN A 146 -44.35 14.98 -10.46
N ARG A 147 -43.30 15.76 -10.70
CA ARG A 147 -43.19 17.14 -10.21
C ARG A 147 -44.34 17.99 -10.75
N ASP A 148 -44.62 17.91 -12.04
CA ASP A 148 -45.66 18.72 -12.69
C ASP A 148 -47.06 18.32 -12.20
N ASP A 149 -47.32 17.02 -12.03
CA ASP A 149 -48.56 16.52 -11.41
C ASP A 149 -48.72 17.01 -9.96
N LEU A 150 -47.65 16.93 -9.15
CA LEU A 150 -47.67 17.41 -7.77
C LEU A 150 -47.88 18.92 -7.70
N MET A 151 -47.23 19.68 -8.59
CA MET A 151 -47.40 21.14 -8.67
C MET A 151 -48.82 21.50 -9.11
N SER A 152 -49.42 20.74 -10.02
CA SER A 152 -50.82 20.91 -10.43
C SER A 152 -51.77 20.65 -9.26
N LYS A 153 -51.55 19.55 -8.51
CA LYS A 153 -52.31 19.24 -7.29
C LYS A 153 -52.20 20.32 -6.23
N TYR A 154 -50.99 20.85 -6.02
CA TYR A 154 -50.76 21.94 -5.07
C TYR A 154 -51.53 23.21 -5.47
N LYS A 155 -51.45 23.62 -6.74
CA LYS A 155 -52.20 24.77 -7.26
C LYS A 155 -53.72 24.58 -7.09
N LEU A 156 -54.23 23.38 -7.36
CA LEU A 156 -55.65 23.08 -7.16
C LEU A 156 -56.05 23.15 -5.68
N GLN A 157 -55.20 22.63 -4.78
CA GLN A 157 -55.43 22.69 -3.34
C GLN A 157 -55.37 24.13 -2.82
N GLU A 158 -54.44 24.94 -3.31
CA GLU A 158 -54.33 26.37 -2.98
C GLU A 158 -55.58 27.15 -3.43
N GLN A 159 -56.06 26.90 -4.65
CA GLN A 159 -57.33 27.47 -5.13
C GLN A 159 -58.51 27.06 -4.25
N HIS A 160 -58.60 25.78 -3.87
CA HIS A 160 -59.65 25.30 -2.98
C HIS A 160 -59.59 25.95 -1.59
N LEU A 161 -58.39 26.15 -1.03
CA LEU A 161 -58.21 26.84 0.24
C LEU A 161 -58.63 28.31 0.14
N GLU A 162 -58.24 29.00 -0.93
CA GLU A 162 -58.65 30.39 -1.16
C GLU A 162 -60.18 30.51 -1.30
N GLU A 163 -60.81 29.61 -2.06
CA GLU A 163 -62.26 29.56 -2.17
C GLU A 163 -62.93 29.30 -0.80
N GLN A 164 -62.37 28.39 0.01
CA GLN A 164 -62.91 28.09 1.34
C GLN A 164 -62.77 29.28 2.28
N GLU A 165 -61.62 29.97 2.26
CA GLU A 165 -61.39 31.18 3.04
C GLU A 165 -62.37 32.29 2.64
N GLN A 166 -62.56 32.51 1.34
CA GLN A 166 -63.55 33.46 0.84
C GLN A 166 -64.97 33.08 1.27
N ARG A 167 -65.35 31.79 1.20
CA ARG A 167 -66.65 31.31 1.67
C ARG A 167 -66.81 31.54 3.18
N HIS A 168 -65.81 31.20 3.99
CA HIS A 168 -65.85 31.44 5.44
C HIS A 168 -65.94 32.93 5.77
N ARG A 169 -65.17 33.79 5.10
CA ARG A 169 -65.23 35.24 5.30
C ARG A 169 -66.61 35.81 4.96
N ARG A 170 -67.24 35.32 3.88
CA ARG A 170 -68.64 35.66 3.55
C ARG A 170 -69.61 35.17 4.63
N THR A 171 -69.47 33.93 5.10
CA THR A 171 -70.31 33.37 6.17
C THR A 171 -70.20 34.19 7.46
N ILE A 172 -68.98 34.55 7.89
CA ILE A 172 -68.74 35.39 9.08
C ILE A 172 -69.42 36.75 8.90
N TYR A 173 -69.23 37.40 7.75
CA TYR A 173 -69.88 38.68 7.48
C TYR A 173 -71.41 38.57 7.54
N GLU A 174 -72.00 37.51 6.98
CA GLU A 174 -73.44 37.29 7.02
C GLU A 174 -73.96 37.01 8.45
N THR A 175 -73.24 36.22 9.25
CA THR A 175 -73.61 35.92 10.63
C THR A 175 -73.47 37.15 11.52
N GLU A 176 -72.39 37.92 11.39
CA GLU A 176 -72.20 39.20 12.06
C GLU A 176 -73.30 40.20 11.68
N ARG A 177 -73.61 40.32 10.39
CA ARG A 177 -74.71 41.18 9.92
C ARG A 177 -76.04 40.76 10.53
N LYS A 178 -76.38 39.46 10.52
CA LYS A 178 -77.61 38.94 11.14
C LYS A 178 -77.62 39.20 12.65
N PHE A 179 -76.49 39.03 13.32
CA PHE A 179 -76.33 39.29 14.75
C PHE A 179 -76.50 40.77 15.10
N ILE A 180 -75.89 41.68 14.34
CA ILE A 180 -76.05 43.14 14.54
C ILE A 180 -77.51 43.54 14.37
N ILE A 181 -78.16 43.08 13.29
CA ILE A 181 -79.59 43.35 13.06
C ILE A 181 -80.45 42.78 14.19
N GLY A 182 -80.16 41.56 14.65
CA GLY A 182 -80.86 40.91 15.77
C GLY A 182 -80.67 41.67 17.10
N LYS A 183 -79.45 42.11 17.38
CA LYS A 183 -79.11 42.92 18.55
C LYS A 183 -79.85 44.26 18.53
N ASP A 184 -79.89 44.95 17.39
CA ASP A 184 -80.57 46.23 17.28
C ASP A 184 -82.10 46.08 17.40
N LYS A 185 -82.67 44.99 16.86
CA LYS A 185 -84.08 44.63 17.11
C LYS A 185 -84.35 44.39 18.60
N LEU A 186 -83.51 43.60 19.26
CA LEU A 186 -83.67 43.30 20.69
C LEU A 186 -83.51 44.56 21.55
N LYS A 187 -82.56 45.44 21.23
CA LYS A 187 -82.41 46.74 21.90
C LYS A 187 -83.67 47.58 21.77
N LYS A 188 -84.23 47.67 20.56
CA LYS A 188 -85.48 48.40 20.33
C LYS A 188 -86.64 47.81 21.14
N GLU A 189 -86.80 46.48 21.16
CA GLU A 189 -87.81 45.81 21.99
C GLU A 189 -87.59 46.02 23.50
N MET A 190 -86.34 46.07 23.97
CA MET A 190 -86.01 46.40 25.35
C MET A 190 -86.30 47.85 25.68
N GLU A 191 -85.96 48.79 24.80
CA GLU A 191 -86.27 50.22 24.94
C GLU A 191 -87.78 50.44 25.00
N ASP A 192 -88.55 49.80 24.12
CA ASP A 192 -90.02 49.86 24.12
C ASP A 192 -90.60 49.30 25.43
N LYS A 193 -90.10 48.15 25.91
CA LYS A 193 -90.52 47.57 27.21
C LYS A 193 -90.10 48.43 28.40
N LEU A 194 -88.92 49.03 28.36
CA LEU A 194 -88.44 49.92 29.43
C LEU A 194 -89.24 51.22 29.45
N LEU A 195 -89.62 51.75 28.29
CA LEU A 195 -90.51 52.90 28.18
C LEU A 195 -91.89 52.57 28.77
N GLN A 196 -92.45 51.41 28.43
CA GLN A 196 -93.69 50.90 29.02
C GLN A 196 -93.58 50.74 30.54
N LEU A 197 -92.53 50.07 31.03
CA LEU A 197 -92.25 49.93 32.46
C LEU A 197 -92.04 51.28 33.14
N SER A 198 -91.40 52.24 32.47
CA SER A 198 -91.19 53.59 33.01
C SER A 198 -92.50 54.37 33.08
N THR A 199 -93.39 54.25 32.10
CA THR A 199 -94.72 54.88 32.16
C THR A 199 -95.57 54.25 33.26
N ASP A 200 -95.53 52.92 33.38
CA ASP A 200 -96.26 52.18 34.40
C ASP A 200 -95.69 52.47 35.81
N PHE A 201 -94.37 52.56 35.92
CA PHE A 201 -93.69 52.87 37.17
C PHE A 201 -93.89 54.33 37.55
N GLN A 202 -93.82 55.29 36.63
CA GLN A 202 -94.10 56.71 36.91
C GLN A 202 -95.57 56.90 37.34
N ALA A 203 -96.51 56.22 36.70
CA ALA A 203 -97.92 56.19 37.13
C ALA A 203 -98.06 55.59 38.55
N ALA A 204 -97.37 54.50 38.85
CA ALA A 204 -97.43 53.83 40.15
C ALA A 204 -96.66 54.58 41.26
N THR A 205 -95.56 55.27 40.94
CA THR A 205 -94.73 56.01 41.92
C THR A 205 -95.26 57.41 42.19
N GLN A 206 -95.91 58.07 41.23
CA GLN A 206 -96.60 59.33 41.48
C GLN A 206 -97.73 59.18 42.52
N VAL A 207 -98.25 57.96 42.69
CA VAL A 207 -99.22 57.59 43.74
C VAL A 207 -98.55 57.27 45.09
N ARG A 208 -97.24 56.96 45.14
CA ARG A 208 -96.60 56.37 46.34
C ARG A 208 -95.39 57.12 46.91
N ILE A 209 -94.95 58.22 46.31
CA ILE A 209 -93.79 58.99 46.83
C ILE A 209 -94.26 60.05 47.83
N ALA A 210 -94.57 59.60 49.05
CA ALA A 210 -94.52 60.44 50.24
C ALA A 210 -93.19 60.15 50.94
N ALA A 211 -92.22 61.07 50.78
CA ALA A 211 -90.96 61.31 51.51
C ALA A 211 -90.05 60.12 51.95
N THR A 212 -90.57 59.03 52.49
CA THR A 212 -89.83 57.86 53.00
C THR A 212 -89.11 57.09 51.88
N THR A 213 -89.70 57.05 50.68
CA THR A 213 -89.10 56.42 49.48
C THR A 213 -87.89 57.19 48.97
N HIS A 214 -87.88 58.53 49.04
CA HIS A 214 -86.70 59.31 48.65
C HIS A 214 -85.49 59.07 49.56
N ARG A 215 -85.71 58.80 50.85
CA ARG A 215 -84.62 58.44 51.78
C ARG A 215 -84.05 57.06 51.45
N ALA A 216 -84.90 56.06 51.24
CA ALA A 216 -84.48 54.73 50.81
C ALA A 216 -83.74 54.75 49.45
N ILE A 217 -84.17 55.59 48.50
CA ILE A 217 -83.47 55.77 47.21
C ILE A 217 -82.06 56.34 47.42
N ARG A 218 -81.88 57.32 48.31
CA ARG A 218 -80.53 57.87 48.59
C ARG A 218 -79.60 56.85 49.21
N GLU A 219 -80.10 56.05 50.16
CA GLU A 219 -79.34 54.98 50.78
C GLU A 219 -79.02 53.85 49.79
N ASN A 220 -79.99 53.47 48.95
CA ASN A 220 -79.76 52.48 47.89
C ASN A 220 -78.75 52.98 46.85
N ILE A 221 -78.78 54.28 46.48
CA ILE A 221 -77.74 54.88 45.63
C ILE A 221 -76.36 54.84 46.29
N ALA A 222 -76.26 55.09 47.60
CA ALA A 222 -75.00 55.01 48.33
C ALA A 222 -74.44 53.58 48.34
N ILE A 223 -75.29 52.58 48.65
CA ILE A 223 -74.94 51.16 48.63
C ILE A 223 -74.54 50.71 47.21
N ASN A 224 -75.28 51.14 46.18
CA ASN A 224 -75.00 50.76 44.81
C ASN A 224 -73.69 51.40 44.28
N ASN A 225 -73.36 52.61 44.75
CA ASN A 225 -72.06 53.24 44.48
C ASN A 225 -70.91 52.51 45.19
N GLU A 226 -71.14 51.96 46.38
CA GLU A 226 -70.17 51.13 47.09
C GLU A 226 -69.98 49.77 46.42
N LEU A 227 -71.08 49.10 46.03
CA LEU A 227 -71.06 47.86 45.25
C LEU A 227 -70.34 48.06 43.92
N THR A 228 -70.60 49.18 43.22
CA THR A 228 -69.89 49.51 41.97
C THR A 228 -68.38 49.69 42.21
N ARG A 229 -67.97 50.29 43.34
CA ARG A 229 -66.56 50.38 43.71
C ARG A 229 -65.96 49.00 44.01
N MET A 230 -66.68 48.13 44.73
CA MET A 230 -66.25 46.75 44.99
C MET A 230 -66.15 45.92 43.71
N LEU A 231 -67.10 46.05 42.79
CA LEU A 231 -67.08 45.37 41.49
C LEU A 231 -65.89 45.83 40.66
N LYS A 232 -65.65 47.14 40.55
CA LYS A 232 -64.44 47.65 39.89
C LYS A 232 -63.17 47.09 40.52
N LYS A 233 -63.09 47.03 41.85
CA LYS A 233 -61.93 46.46 42.53
C LYS A 233 -61.78 44.96 42.28
N SER A 234 -62.89 44.22 42.22
CA SER A 234 -62.93 42.80 41.88
C SER A 234 -62.49 42.56 40.43
N GLU A 235 -62.93 43.39 39.48
CA GLU A 235 -62.51 43.35 38.09
C GLU A 235 -61.01 43.64 37.95
N GLU A 236 -60.49 44.66 38.64
CA GLU A 236 -59.06 44.97 38.70
C GLU A 236 -58.26 43.77 39.24
N LEU A 237 -58.64 43.22 40.39
CA LEU A 237 -57.98 42.06 40.98
C LEU A 237 -58.06 40.82 40.08
N ASN A 238 -59.18 40.60 39.41
CA ASN A 238 -59.33 39.50 38.45
C ASN A 238 -58.43 39.71 37.22
N SER A 239 -58.29 40.95 36.74
CA SER A 239 -57.38 41.28 35.64
C SER A 239 -55.92 41.06 36.05
N GLU A 240 -55.53 41.48 37.26
CA GLU A 240 -54.20 41.25 37.82
C GLU A 240 -53.94 39.75 38.00
N ASN A 241 -54.92 38.99 38.51
CA ASN A 241 -54.81 37.53 38.65
C ASN A 241 -54.60 36.85 37.29
N LYS A 242 -55.31 37.28 36.24
CA LYS A 242 -55.11 36.77 34.87
C LYS A 242 -53.70 37.05 34.36
N VAL A 243 -53.21 38.27 34.55
CA VAL A 243 -51.83 38.64 34.15
C VAL A 243 -50.81 37.83 34.93
N LEU A 244 -50.98 37.66 36.25
CA LEU A 244 -50.10 36.84 37.08
C LEU A 244 -50.12 35.36 36.66
N ARG A 245 -51.29 34.79 36.33
CA ARG A 245 -51.39 33.43 35.79
C ARG A 245 -50.73 33.28 34.43
N SER A 246 -50.86 34.27 33.55
CA SER A 246 -50.13 34.27 32.27
C SER A 246 -48.63 34.27 32.52
N ARG A 247 -48.15 35.16 33.38
CA ARG A 247 -46.73 35.23 33.75
C ARG A 247 -46.23 33.94 34.39
N ASP A 248 -47.01 33.31 35.27
CA ASP A 248 -46.66 32.02 35.88
C ASP A 248 -46.58 30.91 34.82
N ASN A 249 -47.49 30.89 33.85
CA ASN A 249 -47.44 29.96 32.72
C ASN A 249 -46.21 30.19 31.84
N ASP A 250 -45.88 31.46 31.54
CA ASP A 250 -44.69 31.81 30.74
C ASP A 250 -43.41 31.37 31.46
N LEU A 251 -43.29 31.65 32.77
CA LEU A 251 -42.16 31.21 33.59
C LEU A 251 -42.07 29.68 33.67
N ARG A 252 -43.20 28.96 33.77
CA ARG A 252 -43.21 27.49 33.74
C ARG A 252 -42.75 26.95 32.39
N LEU A 253 -43.10 27.62 31.29
CA LEU A 253 -42.64 27.23 29.96
C LEU A 253 -41.13 27.46 29.82
N GLU A 254 -40.63 28.61 30.28
CA GLU A 254 -39.20 28.94 30.29
C GLU A 254 -38.38 27.94 31.10
N VAL A 255 -38.88 27.55 32.28
CA VAL A 255 -38.23 26.49 33.10
C VAL A 255 -38.17 25.15 32.36
N LYS A 256 -39.24 24.75 31.67
CA LYS A 256 -39.25 23.50 30.88
C LYS A 256 -38.25 23.57 29.72
N LEU A 257 -38.24 24.68 28.98
CA LEU A 257 -37.29 24.89 27.89
C LEU A 257 -35.84 24.84 28.39
N HIS A 258 -35.52 25.50 29.49
CA HIS A 258 -34.18 25.44 30.08
C HIS A 258 -33.80 24.04 30.59
N GLN A 259 -34.76 23.26 31.08
CA GLN A 259 -34.51 21.85 31.43
C GLN A 259 -34.19 21.01 30.19
N GLU A 260 -34.95 21.16 29.10
CA GLU A 260 -34.70 20.49 27.83
C GLU A 260 -33.34 20.90 27.23
N GLU A 261 -33.01 22.19 27.24
CA GLU A 261 -31.71 22.72 26.80
C GLU A 261 -30.55 22.14 27.63
N LYS A 262 -30.72 22.04 28.94
CA LYS A 262 -29.76 21.42 29.85
C LYS A 262 -29.56 19.94 29.50
N GLU A 263 -30.63 19.19 29.28
CA GLU A 263 -30.55 17.77 28.89
C GLU A 263 -29.83 17.58 27.56
N ILE A 264 -30.16 18.40 26.54
CA ILE A 264 -29.49 18.39 25.24
C ILE A 264 -28.00 18.72 25.40
N THR A 265 -27.67 19.73 26.20
CA THR A 265 -26.28 20.15 26.44
C THR A 265 -25.49 19.09 27.20
N LEU A 266 -26.09 18.45 28.22
CA LEU A 266 -25.48 17.33 28.93
C LEU A 266 -25.25 16.13 28.01
N SER A 267 -26.23 15.80 27.16
CA SER A 267 -26.09 14.72 26.17
C SER A 267 -24.94 15.01 25.19
N LYS A 268 -24.87 16.24 24.65
CA LYS A 268 -23.75 16.69 23.80
C LYS A 268 -22.42 16.62 24.53
N ASN A 269 -22.35 17.09 25.77
CA ASN A 269 -21.13 17.05 26.58
C ASN A 269 -20.70 15.61 26.87
N LEU A 270 -21.63 14.70 27.12
CA LEU A 270 -21.34 13.27 27.32
C LEU A 270 -20.81 12.61 26.05
N VAL A 271 -21.36 12.96 24.87
CA VAL A 271 -20.80 12.51 23.59
C VAL A 271 -19.41 13.08 23.36
N GLN A 272 -19.20 14.37 23.61
CA GLN A 272 -17.88 14.99 23.52
C GLN A 272 -16.88 14.35 24.47
N LEU A 273 -17.25 14.05 25.72
CA LEU A 273 -16.41 13.36 26.69
C LEU A 273 -16.06 11.94 26.22
N LYS A 274 -17.00 11.22 25.60
CA LYS A 274 -16.72 9.91 24.98
C LYS A 274 -15.72 10.04 23.83
N VAL A 275 -15.82 11.06 23.00
CA VAL A 275 -14.87 11.32 21.91
C VAL A 275 -13.50 11.69 22.46
N ILE A 276 -13.43 12.56 23.48
CA ILE A 276 -12.19 12.92 24.17
C ILE A 276 -11.54 11.66 24.75
N ASN A 277 -12.29 10.83 25.47
CA ASN A 277 -11.75 9.60 26.05
C ASN A 277 -11.23 8.63 24.99
N LYS A 278 -11.94 8.48 23.86
CA LYS A 278 -11.46 7.67 22.72
C LYS A 278 -10.16 8.24 22.15
N LEU A 279 -10.11 9.56 21.92
CA LEU A 279 -8.92 10.21 21.39
C LEU A 279 -7.75 10.15 22.36
N SER A 280 -8.00 10.29 23.67
CA SER A 280 -7.01 10.10 24.72
C SER A 280 -6.48 8.67 24.76
N GLN A 281 -7.37 7.67 24.60
CA GLN A 281 -6.94 6.27 24.52
C GLN A 281 -6.09 6.02 23.25
N GLU A 282 -6.52 6.52 22.09
CA GLU A 282 -5.72 6.43 20.85
C GLU A 282 -4.37 7.14 21.01
N TYR A 283 -4.32 8.27 21.71
CA TYR A 283 -3.09 8.98 22.01
C TYR A 283 -2.17 8.16 22.93
N GLU A 284 -2.69 7.55 23.99
CA GLU A 284 -1.93 6.65 24.87
C GLU A 284 -1.40 5.43 24.11
N GLU A 285 -2.20 4.83 23.24
CA GLU A 285 -1.79 3.71 22.37
C GLU A 285 -0.69 4.14 21.39
N MET A 286 -0.82 5.32 20.78
CA MET A 286 0.21 5.89 19.89
C MET A 286 1.51 6.17 20.64
N VAL A 287 1.44 6.78 21.82
CA VAL A 287 2.61 7.04 22.68
C VAL A 287 3.26 5.71 23.09
N GLY A 288 2.47 4.70 23.44
CA GLY A 288 2.96 3.35 23.74
C GLY A 288 3.70 2.72 22.56
N ARG A 289 3.15 2.87 21.34
CA ARG A 289 3.77 2.37 20.10
C ARG A 289 5.06 3.10 19.74
N ILE A 290 5.10 4.42 19.92
CA ILE A 290 6.32 5.22 19.75
C ILE A 290 7.39 4.75 20.75
N GLY A 291 7.01 4.53 22.02
CA GLY A 291 7.93 4.00 23.03
C GLY A 291 8.50 2.62 22.68
N GLN A 292 7.70 1.73 22.10
CA GLN A 292 8.16 0.43 21.60
C GLN A 292 9.15 0.59 20.44
N LEU A 293 8.84 1.44 19.46
CA LEU A 293 9.73 1.70 18.33
C LEU A 293 11.05 2.34 18.78
N GLU A 294 11.01 3.26 19.74
CA GLU A 294 12.23 3.83 20.33
C GLU A 294 13.06 2.77 21.06
N TYR A 295 12.41 1.85 21.78
CA TYR A 295 13.09 0.75 22.44
C TYR A 295 13.76 -0.19 21.42
N GLU A 296 13.05 -0.56 20.36
CA GLU A 296 13.59 -1.37 19.26
C GLU A 296 14.74 -0.64 18.56
N ALA A 297 14.63 0.66 18.29
CA ALA A 297 15.69 1.45 17.67
C ALA A 297 16.95 1.51 18.56
N ARG A 298 16.80 1.71 19.88
CA ARG A 298 17.92 1.64 20.82
C ARG A 298 18.55 0.25 20.82
N ARG A 299 17.74 -0.81 20.80
CA ARG A 299 18.23 -2.20 20.74
C ARG A 299 18.99 -2.49 19.44
N CYS A 300 18.52 -1.97 18.31
CA CYS A 300 19.24 -2.05 17.03
C CYS A 300 20.60 -1.34 17.11
N LEU A 301 20.66 -0.15 17.69
CA LEU A 301 21.93 0.57 17.88
C LEU A 301 22.92 -0.20 18.78
N GLU A 302 22.44 -0.80 19.87
CA GLU A 302 23.28 -1.66 20.72
C GLU A 302 23.83 -2.85 19.95
N LEU A 303 22.98 -3.54 19.18
CA LEU A 303 23.40 -4.68 18.35
C LEU A 303 24.37 -4.26 17.25
N GLU A 304 24.18 -3.09 16.63
CA GLU A 304 25.12 -2.54 15.64
C GLU A 304 26.48 -2.26 16.27
N GLN A 305 26.52 -1.72 17.49
CA GLN A 305 27.75 -1.53 18.26
C GLN A 305 28.42 -2.88 18.56
N GLU A 306 27.67 -3.88 19.03
CA GLU A 306 28.19 -5.24 19.26
C GLU A 306 28.77 -5.85 17.98
N VAL A 307 28.07 -5.74 16.86
CA VAL A 307 28.53 -6.22 15.55
C VAL A 307 29.80 -5.48 15.11
N SER A 308 29.87 -4.17 15.31
CA SER A 308 31.06 -3.37 15.00
C SER A 308 32.27 -3.81 15.84
N ASN A 309 32.06 -4.06 17.14
CA ASN A 309 33.08 -4.56 18.05
C ASN A 309 33.55 -5.95 17.66
N LEU A 310 32.63 -6.85 17.29
CA LEU A 310 32.97 -8.18 16.78
C LEU A 310 33.74 -8.12 15.46
N LYS A 311 33.39 -7.19 14.55
CA LYS A 311 34.16 -6.95 13.31
C LYS A 311 35.59 -6.49 13.61
N ILE A 312 35.77 -5.56 14.56
CA ILE A 312 37.10 -5.12 15.00
C ILE A 312 37.87 -6.30 15.63
N ASN A 313 37.22 -7.09 16.49
CA ASN A 313 37.83 -8.27 17.10
C ASN A 313 38.22 -9.33 16.06
N LEU A 314 37.39 -9.54 15.03
CA LEU A 314 37.71 -10.44 13.92
C LEU A 314 38.91 -9.92 13.11
N SER A 315 38.92 -8.64 12.76
CA SER A 315 40.04 -8.03 12.03
C SER A 315 41.35 -8.10 12.83
N THR A 316 41.32 -7.80 14.12
CA THR A 316 42.49 -7.95 15.00
C THR A 316 42.90 -9.41 15.20
N GLY A 317 41.94 -10.35 15.20
CA GLY A 317 42.22 -11.78 15.18
C GLY A 317 42.90 -12.21 13.87
N GLN A 318 42.41 -11.74 12.73
CA GLN A 318 42.98 -12.01 11.41
C GLN A 318 44.41 -11.46 11.28
N THR A 319 44.68 -10.24 11.77
CA THR A 319 46.04 -9.69 11.76
C THR A 319 46.98 -10.48 12.67
N LYS A 320 46.53 -10.90 13.86
CA LYS A 320 47.31 -11.80 14.74
C LYS A 320 47.62 -13.13 14.06
N ILE A 321 46.64 -13.74 13.38
CA ILE A 321 46.85 -14.98 12.63
C ILE A 321 47.87 -14.75 11.51
N ALA A 322 47.79 -13.66 10.76
CA ALA A 322 48.75 -13.34 9.71
C ALA A 322 50.19 -13.18 10.26
N ILE A 323 50.35 -12.49 11.40
CA ILE A 323 51.65 -12.34 12.07
C ILE A 323 52.18 -13.71 12.53
N LEU A 324 51.34 -14.53 13.16
CA LEU A 324 51.75 -15.88 13.60
C LEU A 324 52.10 -16.78 12.41
N GLN A 325 51.35 -16.71 11.31
CA GLN A 325 51.67 -17.43 10.08
C GLN A 325 53.04 -17.03 9.53
N GLN A 326 53.35 -15.73 9.50
CA GLN A 326 54.66 -15.23 9.09
C GLN A 326 55.77 -15.73 10.03
N GLN A 327 55.55 -15.73 11.34
CA GLN A 327 56.51 -16.27 12.32
C GLN A 327 56.74 -17.77 12.13
N VAL A 328 55.69 -18.55 11.89
CA VAL A 328 55.82 -20.00 11.61
C VAL A 328 56.55 -20.25 10.30
N GLN A 329 56.30 -19.45 9.26
CA GLN A 329 57.04 -19.56 7.99
C GLN A 329 58.52 -19.22 8.18
N ALA A 330 58.85 -18.15 8.91
CA ALA A 330 60.23 -17.79 9.23
C ALA A 330 60.94 -18.88 10.05
N ALA A 331 60.26 -19.45 11.06
CA ALA A 331 60.78 -20.56 11.84
C ALA A 331 61.01 -21.82 10.99
N ARG A 332 60.08 -22.13 10.06
CA ARG A 332 60.26 -23.24 9.10
C ARG A 332 61.44 -22.99 8.17
N HIS A 333 61.63 -21.77 7.68
CA HIS A 333 62.78 -21.42 6.84
C HIS A 333 64.10 -21.65 7.58
N LEU A 334 64.21 -21.13 8.81
CA LEU A 334 65.40 -21.33 9.66
C LEU A 334 65.61 -22.81 10.00
N GLN A 335 64.55 -23.58 10.22
CA GLN A 335 64.65 -25.03 10.46
C GLN A 335 65.20 -25.76 9.22
N VAL A 336 64.74 -25.40 8.03
CA VAL A 336 65.25 -25.96 6.76
C VAL A 336 66.71 -25.58 6.56
N GLU A 337 67.07 -24.32 6.79
CA GLU A 337 68.46 -23.83 6.70
C GLU A 337 69.39 -24.58 7.67
N ASN A 338 69.03 -24.66 8.95
CA ASN A 338 69.76 -25.46 9.93
C ASN A 338 69.84 -26.94 9.55
N SER A 339 68.79 -27.52 8.96
CA SER A 339 68.81 -28.92 8.51
C SER A 339 69.78 -29.15 7.37
N LEU A 340 69.91 -28.19 6.44
CA LEU A 340 70.87 -28.23 5.34
C LEU A 340 72.30 -28.06 5.85
N GLU A 341 72.53 -27.14 6.79
CA GLU A 341 73.84 -27.00 7.44
C GLU A 341 74.23 -28.28 8.19
N MET A 342 73.30 -28.88 8.94
CA MET A 342 73.52 -30.17 9.61
C MET A 342 73.84 -31.30 8.63
N LEU A 343 73.20 -31.33 7.45
CA LEU A 343 73.53 -32.30 6.40
C LEU A 343 74.92 -32.05 5.81
N ALA A 344 75.27 -30.79 5.51
CA ALA A 344 76.60 -30.44 5.01
C ALA A 344 77.70 -30.79 6.00
N LEU A 345 77.46 -30.57 7.30
CA LEU A 345 78.39 -30.93 8.37
C LEU A 345 78.49 -32.45 8.54
N LYS A 346 77.39 -33.19 8.39
CA LYS A 346 77.40 -34.66 8.35
C LYS A 346 78.21 -35.19 7.17
N GLU A 347 78.01 -34.67 5.97
CA GLU A 347 78.82 -35.03 4.79
C GLU A 347 80.30 -34.73 5.03
N TYR A 348 80.63 -33.62 5.68
CA TYR A 348 82.00 -33.29 6.04
C TYR A 348 82.58 -34.28 7.06
N MET A 349 81.82 -34.64 8.09
CA MET A 349 82.24 -35.66 9.06
C MET A 349 82.45 -37.02 8.40
N GLU A 350 81.58 -37.43 7.49
CA GLU A 350 81.76 -38.68 6.71
C GLU A 350 83.03 -38.61 5.84
N ARG A 351 83.28 -37.48 5.17
CA ARG A 351 84.52 -37.28 4.39
C ARG A 351 85.77 -37.33 5.26
N LEU A 352 85.75 -36.69 6.42
CA LEU A 352 86.87 -36.73 7.38
C LEU A 352 87.07 -38.15 7.92
N GLN A 353 85.98 -38.86 8.22
CA GLN A 353 86.03 -40.24 8.69
C GLN A 353 86.64 -41.16 7.62
N ASN A 354 86.25 -40.97 6.35
CA ASN A 354 86.87 -41.69 5.22
C ASN A 354 88.37 -41.37 5.11
N MET A 355 88.77 -40.09 5.23
CA MET A 355 90.19 -39.71 5.24
C MET A 355 90.96 -40.34 6.41
N ILE A 356 90.36 -40.42 7.60
CA ILE A 356 90.96 -41.12 8.75
C ILE A 356 91.08 -42.62 8.46
N CYS A 357 90.06 -43.25 7.88
CA CYS A 357 90.14 -44.65 7.46
C CYS A 357 91.24 -44.87 6.42
N ASP A 358 91.40 -43.96 5.46
CA ASP A 358 92.43 -44.04 4.41
C ASP A 358 93.83 -43.81 4.98
N THR A 359 94.00 -42.90 5.95
CA THR A 359 95.30 -42.71 6.65
C THR A 359 95.62 -43.89 7.56
N ILE A 360 94.65 -44.47 8.27
CA ILE A 360 94.85 -45.70 9.03
C ILE A 360 95.23 -46.85 8.08
N ALA A 361 94.60 -46.95 6.91
CA ALA A 361 94.96 -47.94 5.89
C ALA A 361 96.39 -47.72 5.36
N ALA A 362 96.79 -46.48 5.09
CA ALA A 362 98.14 -46.14 4.68
C ALA A 362 99.19 -46.44 5.78
N ILE A 363 98.89 -46.16 7.05
CA ILE A 363 99.77 -46.50 8.18
C ILE A 363 99.85 -48.01 8.39
N LYS A 364 98.76 -48.76 8.21
CA LYS A 364 98.78 -50.23 8.21
C LYS A 364 99.66 -50.78 7.09
N GLN A 365 99.57 -50.22 5.88
CA GLN A 365 100.47 -50.57 4.77
C GLN A 365 101.95 -50.24 5.10
N VAL A 366 102.24 -49.14 5.79
CA VAL A 366 103.60 -48.81 6.27
C VAL A 366 104.12 -49.84 7.27
N LEU A 367 103.30 -50.26 8.24
CA LEU A 367 103.67 -51.26 9.24
C LEU A 367 103.89 -52.65 8.63
N ASP A 368 103.07 -53.04 7.66
CA ASP A 368 103.20 -54.33 6.98
C ASP A 368 104.48 -54.40 6.11
N ILE A 369 104.91 -53.28 5.51
CA ILE A 369 106.16 -53.21 4.72
C ILE A 369 107.41 -53.23 5.62
N GLN A 370 107.29 -52.88 6.90
CA GLN A 370 108.41 -52.81 7.84
C GLN A 370 108.70 -54.13 8.57
N ALA A 371 107.75 -55.08 8.57
CA ALA A 371 107.84 -56.30 9.37
C ALA A 371 108.28 -57.57 8.60
N GLY A 372 108.53 -57.51 7.29
CA GLY A 372 108.90 -58.68 6.48
C GLY A 372 109.97 -58.42 5.42
N ALA A 373 111.25 -58.46 5.80
CA ALA A 373 112.36 -58.69 4.86
C ALA A 373 112.45 -60.20 4.57
N PRO A 374 112.54 -60.66 3.30
CA PRO A 374 113.83 -60.59 2.62
C PRO A 374 113.82 -60.44 1.08
N SER A 375 114.94 -59.93 0.56
CA SER A 375 115.60 -60.31 -0.70
C SER A 375 114.90 -60.00 -2.03
N ASP A 376 114.61 -58.73 -2.34
CA ASP A 376 114.76 -58.20 -3.70
C ASP A 376 114.73 -56.66 -3.72
N GLU A 377 115.89 -56.04 -3.95
CA GLU A 377 116.09 -54.57 -3.91
C GLU A 377 115.20 -53.82 -4.93
N ALA A 378 114.82 -54.48 -6.03
CA ALA A 378 113.99 -53.90 -7.09
C ALA A 378 112.50 -53.78 -6.73
N LEU A 379 111.96 -54.67 -5.88
CA LEU A 379 110.57 -54.61 -5.41
C LEU A 379 110.37 -53.60 -4.27
N ASN A 380 111.41 -53.37 -3.47
CA ASN A 380 111.38 -52.38 -2.40
C ASN A 380 111.40 -50.95 -2.95
N ILE A 381 112.08 -50.69 -4.07
CA ILE A 381 112.08 -49.37 -4.73
C ILE A 381 110.71 -49.06 -5.34
N THR A 382 110.12 -50.01 -6.08
CA THR A 382 108.78 -49.83 -6.67
C THR A 382 107.68 -49.68 -5.63
N ARG A 383 107.72 -50.45 -4.52
CA ARG A 383 106.78 -50.28 -3.40
C ARG A 383 106.95 -48.93 -2.70
N ARG A 384 108.18 -48.46 -2.54
CA ARG A 384 108.48 -47.15 -1.93
C ARG A 384 108.06 -45.98 -2.83
N GLU A 385 108.18 -46.13 -4.14
CA GLU A 385 107.66 -45.15 -5.11
C GLU A 385 106.13 -45.12 -5.16
N THR A 386 105.45 -46.27 -5.14
CA THR A 386 103.98 -46.30 -5.00
C THR A 386 103.51 -45.73 -3.66
N LEU A 387 104.27 -45.93 -2.58
CA LEU A 387 103.96 -45.41 -1.25
C LEU A 387 104.20 -43.90 -1.15
N LEU A 388 105.29 -43.38 -1.73
CA LEU A 388 105.52 -41.95 -1.85
C LEU A 388 104.45 -41.30 -2.75
N SER A 389 104.05 -41.95 -3.84
CA SER A 389 102.97 -41.46 -4.70
C SER A 389 101.64 -41.43 -3.94
N ASN A 390 101.29 -42.48 -3.19
CA ASN A 390 100.06 -42.54 -2.39
C ASN A 390 100.06 -41.53 -1.23
N LEU A 391 101.19 -41.36 -0.51
CA LEU A 391 101.31 -40.34 0.54
C LEU A 391 101.27 -38.92 -0.02
N LEU A 392 101.83 -38.69 -1.21
CA LEU A 392 101.81 -37.40 -1.88
C LEU A 392 100.44 -37.09 -2.51
N GLN A 393 99.67 -38.11 -2.88
CA GLN A 393 98.25 -37.97 -3.26
C GLN A 393 97.37 -37.67 -2.04
N LEU A 394 97.60 -38.33 -0.89
CA LEU A 394 96.92 -38.07 0.38
C LEU A 394 97.16 -36.65 0.91
N LEU A 395 98.39 -36.14 0.80
CA LEU A 395 98.75 -34.77 1.21
C LEU A 395 98.15 -33.71 0.27
N ASN A 396 98.13 -33.98 -1.04
CA ASN A 396 97.49 -33.09 -2.01
C ASN A 396 95.96 -33.08 -1.94
N THR A 397 95.33 -34.11 -1.36
CA THR A 397 93.89 -34.10 -1.05
C THR A 397 93.57 -33.46 0.31
N ALA A 398 94.56 -33.24 1.17
CA ALA A 398 94.40 -32.65 2.50
C ALA A 398 94.43 -31.12 2.48
N ASP A 399 95.06 -30.50 1.49
CA ASP A 399 95.09 -29.05 1.29
C ASP A 399 94.02 -28.60 0.28
N LEU A 400 92.77 -28.53 0.73
CA LEU A 400 91.79 -27.60 0.13
C LEU A 400 91.03 -26.84 1.23
N PRO A 401 91.19 -25.50 1.32
CA PRO A 401 90.61 -24.72 2.40
C PRO A 401 89.09 -24.67 2.33
N LEU A 402 88.46 -24.88 3.49
CA LEU A 402 87.09 -24.49 3.80
C LEU A 402 86.90 -23.00 3.51
N ARG A 403 86.25 -22.69 2.39
CA ARG A 403 85.64 -21.38 2.15
C ARG A 403 84.13 -21.58 2.12
N PRO A 404 83.36 -21.07 3.10
CA PRO A 404 81.96 -20.76 2.87
C PRO A 404 81.94 -19.58 1.89
N ARG A 405 81.69 -19.92 0.63
CA ARG A 405 81.37 -18.98 -0.44
C ARG A 405 80.03 -18.34 -0.11
N ASP A 406 80.05 -17.01 -0.16
CA ASP A 406 78.98 -16.09 -0.54
C ASP A 406 77.54 -16.56 -0.34
N LYS A 407 76.87 -15.85 0.58
CA LYS A 407 75.43 -15.65 0.61
C LYS A 407 74.89 -15.51 -0.83
N PRO A 408 73.98 -16.37 -1.31
CA PRO A 408 73.18 -16.01 -2.47
C PRO A 408 72.27 -14.86 -2.08
N SER A 409 72.47 -13.76 -2.79
CA SER A 409 71.64 -12.57 -2.74
C SER A 409 70.28 -12.87 -3.35
N GLN A 410 69.24 -12.38 -2.65
CA GLN A 410 67.99 -11.83 -3.17
C GLN A 410 67.04 -12.78 -3.93
N THR A 411 65.76 -12.77 -3.54
CA THR A 411 64.68 -12.36 -4.46
C THR A 411 63.39 -12.09 -3.67
N HIS A 412 62.91 -10.85 -3.81
CA HIS A 412 61.51 -10.43 -3.88
C HIS A 412 60.51 -10.88 -2.80
N SER A 413 60.11 -9.93 -1.95
CA SER A 413 58.75 -9.36 -1.98
C SER A 413 58.49 -8.59 -0.68
N ASP A 414 58.56 -7.27 -0.78
CA ASP A 414 57.56 -6.29 -0.33
C ASP A 414 56.81 -6.47 1.00
N ASN A 415 56.74 -5.32 1.67
CA ASN A 415 55.83 -4.91 2.75
C ASN A 415 56.25 -5.20 4.19
N VAL A 416 57.25 -4.45 4.65
CA VAL A 416 57.15 -3.79 5.95
C VAL A 416 56.32 -2.51 5.75
N PRO A 417 55.14 -2.33 6.38
CA PRO A 417 54.41 -1.07 6.31
C PRO A 417 55.06 -0.07 7.29
N GLY A 418 56.23 0.44 6.92
CA GLY A 418 56.92 1.50 7.64
C GLY A 418 56.75 2.84 6.95
N LYS A 419 55.53 3.42 6.98
CA LYS A 419 55.10 4.83 6.77
C LYS A 419 55.81 5.81 5.78
N TYR A 420 56.87 5.45 5.05
CA TYR A 420 57.61 6.35 4.15
C TYR A 420 58.28 5.57 3.01
N SER A 421 58.32 6.15 1.79
CA SER A 421 59.00 5.56 0.61
C SER A 421 60.04 6.52 0.01
N THR A 422 61.02 5.96 -0.68
CA THR A 422 62.14 6.68 -1.33
C THR A 422 61.67 7.65 -2.42
N GLY A 423 61.95 8.94 -2.24
CA GLY A 423 61.53 10.04 -3.15
C GLY A 423 60.97 11.26 -2.43
N ASP A 424 60.61 11.14 -1.15
CA ASP A 424 60.09 12.24 -0.34
C ASP A 424 61.25 12.96 0.39
N LEU A 425 61.46 14.25 0.13
CA LEU A 425 62.49 15.10 0.77
C LEU A 425 62.18 15.46 2.24
N GLY A 426 61.54 14.55 2.99
CA GLY A 426 61.58 14.55 4.46
C GLY A 426 61.02 15.77 5.18
N LEU A 427 60.00 16.46 4.63
CA LEU A 427 59.43 17.65 5.28
C LEU A 427 57.94 17.55 5.66
N ILE A 428 57.15 16.58 5.18
CA ILE A 428 55.75 16.37 5.63
C ILE A 428 55.35 14.87 5.54
N PRO A 429 54.82 14.24 6.61
CA PRO A 429 54.20 12.91 6.55
C PRO A 429 52.83 12.92 5.85
N ARG A 430 52.57 11.96 4.94
CA ARG A 430 51.24 11.77 4.34
C ARG A 430 50.25 11.20 5.37
N ILE A 431 49.28 12.03 5.77
CA ILE A 431 48.05 11.62 6.46
C ILE A 431 47.14 10.96 5.41
N GLY A 432 46.86 9.67 5.59
CA GLY A 432 46.00 8.88 4.70
C GLY A 432 44.53 8.97 5.09
N SER A 433 43.77 9.68 4.26
CA SER A 433 42.33 9.59 4.00
C SER A 433 41.34 9.75 5.17
N ALA A 434 41.51 10.82 5.94
CA ALA A 434 40.39 11.66 6.34
C ALA A 434 40.71 13.07 5.80
N GLU A 435 39.79 13.63 5.02
CA GLU A 435 39.80 15.03 4.55
C GLU A 435 40.81 15.42 3.45
N LEU A 436 40.40 15.25 2.19
CA LEU A 436 40.70 16.20 1.10
C LEU A 436 39.75 16.00 -0.08
N LYS A 437 38.57 16.62 0.02
CA LYS A 437 37.91 17.40 -1.04
C LYS A 437 36.56 17.90 -0.56
N LEU A 438 36.62 19.02 0.16
CA LEU A 438 35.65 20.08 -0.06
C LEU A 438 36.13 20.87 -1.29
N MET A 439 35.16 21.35 -2.07
CA MET A 439 35.27 22.32 -3.18
C MET A 439 35.60 21.74 -4.57
N TYR A 440 34.57 21.36 -5.32
CA TYR A 440 34.00 22.24 -6.35
C TYR A 440 32.59 21.76 -6.76
N ASP A 441 31.69 22.73 -6.87
CA ASP A 441 30.29 22.67 -7.29
C ASP A 441 30.08 21.93 -8.62
N ASP A 442 28.96 21.22 -8.79
CA ASP A 442 27.72 21.80 -9.35
C ASP A 442 26.74 20.67 -9.78
N SER A 443 25.44 20.99 -9.75
CA SER A 443 24.28 20.28 -10.32
C SER A 443 23.49 19.22 -9.51
N LEU A 444 22.17 19.50 -9.43
CA LEU A 444 21.01 18.79 -8.83
C LEU A 444 20.77 19.10 -7.33
N TYR A 445 19.96 20.10 -6.93
CA TYR A 445 18.74 20.62 -7.54
C TYR A 445 18.63 22.14 -7.36
N LYS A 446 18.69 22.86 -8.48
CA LYS A 446 18.18 24.23 -8.63
C LYS A 446 16.71 24.13 -9.02
N ALA A 447 15.91 24.97 -8.37
CA ALA A 447 14.50 25.18 -8.57
C ALA A 447 14.09 25.39 -10.04
N THR A 448 12.86 25.01 -10.37
CA THR A 448 12.00 25.80 -11.27
C THR A 448 10.53 25.36 -11.12
N LEU A 449 9.74 26.23 -10.48
CA LEU A 449 8.40 26.63 -10.97
C LEU A 449 8.55 27.18 -12.42
N PRO A 450 7.52 27.42 -13.28
CA PRO A 450 6.06 27.54 -13.02
C PRO A 450 5.13 27.02 -14.16
N GLU A 451 3.81 27.26 -14.00
CA GLU A 451 2.70 27.47 -14.98
C GLU A 451 1.45 26.64 -14.57
N GLY A 452 0.27 27.20 -14.27
CA GLY A 452 -0.21 28.57 -14.46
C GLY A 452 -1.36 29.03 -13.55
N THR A 453 -1.49 30.36 -13.51
CA THR A 453 -2.60 31.27 -13.15
C THR A 453 -3.85 31.05 -14.04
N PRO A 454 -4.99 31.80 -13.89
CA PRO A 454 -5.48 32.70 -12.82
C PRO A 454 -6.98 32.45 -12.45
N LEU A 455 -7.54 32.91 -11.33
CA LEU A 455 -8.29 34.17 -11.05
C LEU A 455 -9.04 33.89 -9.73
N GLY A 456 -9.27 34.77 -8.73
CA GLY A 456 -8.93 36.16 -8.47
C GLY A 456 -9.46 36.57 -7.07
N SER A 457 -8.83 37.59 -6.48
CA SER A 457 -9.42 38.78 -5.78
C SER A 457 -10.72 38.57 -4.98
N VAL A 458 -10.86 38.87 -3.68
CA VAL A 458 -10.72 40.14 -2.90
C VAL A 458 -10.79 39.68 -1.43
N GLY A 459 -9.96 40.04 -0.45
CA GLY A 459 -9.60 41.35 0.06
C GLY A 459 -9.51 41.23 1.59
N SER A 460 -8.33 41.48 2.14
CA SER A 460 -8.08 41.66 3.57
C SER A 460 -8.36 43.11 3.95
N ASN A 461 -8.77 43.35 5.19
CA ASN A 461 -8.39 44.49 6.03
C ASN A 461 -8.60 44.00 7.49
N TYR A 462 -7.70 44.09 8.47
CA TYR A 462 -6.76 45.15 8.83
C TYR A 462 -5.54 44.62 9.61
N SER A 463 -4.47 45.41 9.58
CA SER A 463 -3.18 45.25 10.27
C SER A 463 -3.27 45.04 11.78
N LEU A 464 -2.39 44.14 12.24
CA LEU A 464 -1.80 44.14 13.57
C LEU A 464 -0.63 45.14 13.59
N ASP A 465 -0.65 46.06 14.55
CA ASP A 465 0.58 46.67 15.08
C ASP A 465 0.43 46.85 16.59
N SER A 466 1.54 46.64 17.29
CA SER A 466 1.77 46.73 18.74
C SER A 466 1.77 45.41 19.51
N ILE A 467 2.95 44.78 19.51
CA ILE A 467 3.39 43.86 20.56
C ILE A 467 4.00 44.71 21.70
N PRO A 468 3.68 44.41 22.97
CA PRO A 468 4.68 44.46 24.01
C PRO A 468 4.91 43.08 24.64
N ALA A 469 6.12 42.93 25.14
CA ALA A 469 6.81 41.71 25.51
C ALA A 469 6.14 40.87 26.61
N LEU A 470 6.34 39.55 26.49
CA LEU A 470 6.08 38.52 27.48
C LEU A 470 6.92 38.74 28.75
N THR A 471 6.25 38.88 29.89
CA THR A 471 6.80 38.51 31.20
C THR A 471 6.42 37.06 31.53
N PRO A 472 7.29 36.28 32.18
CA PRO A 472 6.97 34.90 32.53
C PRO A 472 6.08 34.90 33.78
N ILE A 473 4.81 34.55 33.61
CA ILE A 473 3.89 34.34 34.74
C ILE A 473 4.04 32.90 35.22
N THR A 474 4.56 32.75 36.44
CA THR A 474 4.69 31.51 37.20
C THR A 474 3.32 30.97 37.58
N SER A 475 3.19 29.64 37.75
CA SER A 475 1.96 28.86 38.02
C SER A 475 1.12 29.22 39.25
N ARG A 476 1.27 30.41 39.83
CA ARG A 476 0.54 30.90 41.01
C ARG A 476 -0.67 31.78 40.66
N ASP A 477 -0.66 32.44 39.49
CA ASP A 477 -1.73 33.39 39.13
C ASP A 477 -2.98 32.72 38.53
N ILE A 478 -2.85 31.50 38.01
CA ILE A 478 -3.98 30.73 37.43
C ILE A 478 -4.88 30.12 38.53
N LEU A 479 -4.38 29.92 39.75
CA LEU A 479 -5.18 29.34 40.85
C LEU A 479 -5.93 30.40 41.68
N GLN A 480 -5.63 31.69 41.49
CA GLN A 480 -6.25 32.77 42.26
C GLN A 480 -7.48 33.38 41.56
N GLU A 481 -7.53 33.38 40.23
CA GLU A 481 -8.73 33.81 39.49
C GLU A 481 -9.87 32.78 39.54
N ASP A 482 -9.57 31.47 39.48
CA ASP A 482 -10.59 30.43 39.51
C ASP A 482 -11.17 30.21 40.92
N SER A 483 -10.39 30.48 41.97
CA SER A 483 -10.92 30.52 43.34
C SER A 483 -11.80 31.74 43.58
N GLN A 484 -11.49 32.91 43.00
CA GLN A 484 -12.36 34.08 43.10
C GLN A 484 -13.65 33.96 42.28
N LYS A 485 -13.63 33.28 41.12
CA LYS A 485 -14.83 33.02 40.32
C LYS A 485 -15.73 31.96 40.96
N SER A 486 -15.16 30.92 41.58
CA SER A 486 -15.94 29.91 42.32
C SER A 486 -16.52 30.44 43.63
N VAL A 487 -15.80 31.30 44.37
CA VAL A 487 -16.33 31.96 45.57
C VAL A 487 -17.44 32.95 45.23
N LYS A 488 -17.33 33.73 44.15
CA LYS A 488 -18.41 34.61 43.68
C LYS A 488 -19.66 33.83 43.22
N PHE A 489 -19.47 32.67 42.61
CA PHE A 489 -20.59 31.80 42.22
C PHE A 489 -21.28 31.19 43.45
N LEU A 490 -20.53 30.80 44.49
CA LEU A 490 -21.08 30.33 45.75
C LEU A 490 -21.83 31.44 46.52
N ASP A 491 -21.29 32.67 46.55
CA ASP A 491 -21.98 33.83 47.15
C ASP A 491 -23.27 34.20 46.38
N GLU A 492 -23.28 34.08 45.04
CA GLU A 492 -24.50 34.26 44.23
C GLU A 492 -25.53 33.15 44.48
N VAL A 493 -25.09 31.91 44.66
CA VAL A 493 -25.98 30.78 44.99
C VAL A 493 -26.55 30.92 46.41
N ASP A 494 -25.75 31.36 47.38
CA ASP A 494 -26.22 31.57 48.77
C ASP A 494 -27.14 32.80 48.89
N THR A 495 -26.89 33.85 48.12
CA THR A 495 -27.80 35.01 48.05
C THR A 495 -29.11 34.68 47.33
N LEU A 496 -29.09 33.83 46.30
CA LEU A 496 -30.30 33.32 45.65
C LEU A 496 -31.05 32.33 46.55
N SER A 497 -30.34 31.49 47.32
CA SER A 497 -30.94 30.56 48.28
C SER A 497 -31.58 31.33 49.45
N SER A 498 -30.93 32.38 49.97
CA SER A 498 -31.53 33.24 51.00
C SER A 498 -32.76 33.99 50.49
N LYS A 499 -32.75 34.48 49.25
CA LYS A 499 -33.94 35.09 48.61
C LYS A 499 -35.06 34.08 48.42
N PHE A 500 -34.75 32.85 48.03
CA PHE A 500 -35.73 31.78 47.92
C PHE A 500 -36.33 31.42 49.29
N GLN A 501 -35.51 31.36 50.34
CA GLN A 501 -35.97 31.13 51.71
C GLN A 501 -36.87 32.28 52.22
N GLU A 502 -36.52 33.54 51.92
CA GLU A 502 -37.34 34.71 52.23
C GLU A 502 -38.67 34.71 51.48
N ASP A 503 -38.69 34.32 50.20
CA ASP A 503 -39.91 34.24 49.39
C ASP A 503 -40.81 33.07 49.82
N VAL A 504 -40.22 31.95 50.25
CA VAL A 504 -40.96 30.84 50.88
C VAL A 504 -41.56 31.29 52.21
N ALA A 505 -40.78 31.96 53.07
CA ALA A 505 -41.30 32.51 54.33
C ALA A 505 -42.42 33.55 54.09
N ARG A 506 -42.30 34.41 53.08
CA ARG A 506 -43.36 35.36 52.68
C ARG A 506 -44.62 34.68 52.18
N ARG A 507 -44.47 33.59 51.41
CA ARG A 507 -45.61 32.76 50.98
C ARG A 507 -46.26 32.04 52.16
N GLU A 508 -45.49 31.51 53.10
CA GLU A 508 -46.01 30.89 54.30
C GLU A 508 -46.74 31.91 55.18
N THR A 509 -46.20 33.12 55.38
CA THR A 509 -46.92 34.19 56.11
C THR A 509 -48.18 34.63 55.38
N PHE A 510 -48.18 34.70 54.05
CA PHE A 510 -49.37 35.05 53.27
C PHE A 510 -50.45 33.97 53.31
N VAL A 511 -50.05 32.68 53.29
CA VAL A 511 -50.98 31.56 53.45
C VAL A 511 -51.54 31.51 54.87
N VAL A 512 -50.73 31.78 55.89
CA VAL A 512 -51.18 31.85 57.29
C VAL A 512 -52.09 33.05 57.53
N GLU A 513 -51.79 34.24 56.99
CA GLU A 513 -52.66 35.41 57.07
C GLU A 513 -53.95 35.24 56.27
N GLY A 514 -53.90 34.62 55.09
CA GLY A 514 -55.08 34.25 54.31
C GLY A 514 -55.97 33.23 55.03
N SER A 515 -55.36 32.25 55.69
CA SER A 515 -56.08 31.27 56.52
C SER A 515 -56.68 31.96 57.75
N LYS A 516 -55.94 32.89 58.38
CA LYS A 516 -56.43 33.67 59.53
C LYS A 516 -57.57 34.61 59.16
N ALA A 517 -57.56 35.16 57.94
CA ALA A 517 -58.67 35.92 57.37
C ALA A 517 -59.89 35.03 57.11
N GLN A 518 -59.71 33.84 56.54
CA GLN A 518 -60.80 32.87 56.38
C GLN A 518 -61.40 32.42 57.72
N TYR A 519 -60.59 32.17 58.74
CA TYR A 519 -61.09 31.85 60.08
C TYR A 519 -61.80 33.03 60.75
N LYS A 520 -61.37 34.27 60.48
CA LYS A 520 -62.04 35.48 60.97
C LYS A 520 -63.39 35.70 60.29
N ASP A 521 -63.48 35.48 58.97
CA ASP A 521 -64.73 35.55 58.22
C ASP A 521 -65.71 34.46 58.65
N LEU A 522 -65.22 33.23 58.90
CA LEU A 522 -66.02 32.15 59.50
C LEU A 522 -66.52 32.51 60.91
N LEU A 523 -65.69 33.10 61.76
CA LEU A 523 -66.10 33.57 63.10
C LEU A 523 -67.15 34.67 63.03
N GLN A 524 -67.04 35.60 62.08
CA GLN A 524 -68.07 36.62 61.82
C GLN A 524 -69.37 36.00 61.29
N GLU A 525 -69.28 34.96 60.46
CA GLU A 525 -70.45 34.24 59.96
C GLU A 525 -71.15 33.40 61.06
N TYR A 526 -70.41 32.96 62.09
CA TYR A 526 -70.96 32.33 63.29
C TYR A 526 -71.58 33.35 64.26
N GLU A 527 -70.97 34.52 64.49
CA GLU A 527 -71.55 35.61 65.30
C GLU A 527 -72.85 36.14 64.68
N VAL A 528 -72.89 36.32 63.35
CA VAL A 528 -74.12 36.72 62.64
C VAL A 528 -75.21 35.64 62.74
N LYS A 529 -74.85 34.36 62.81
CA LYS A 529 -75.81 33.25 63.01
C LYS A 529 -76.32 33.18 64.46
N GLU A 530 -75.52 33.50 65.47
CA GLU A 530 -75.98 33.62 66.86
C GLU A 530 -76.91 34.83 67.04
N ASP A 531 -76.60 35.98 66.43
CA ASP A 531 -77.48 37.17 66.45
C ASP A 531 -78.80 36.90 65.71
N SER A 532 -78.76 36.13 64.61
CA SER A 532 -79.96 35.68 63.88
C SER A 532 -80.82 34.71 64.68
N GLN A 533 -80.20 33.84 65.51
CA GLN A 533 -80.93 32.91 66.37
C GLN A 533 -81.55 33.64 67.57
N GLN A 534 -80.87 34.62 68.16
CA GLN A 534 -81.43 35.45 69.23
C GLN A 534 -82.56 36.38 68.76
N GLU A 535 -82.52 36.91 67.52
CA GLU A 535 -83.64 37.67 66.96
C GLU A 535 -84.85 36.79 66.59
N SER A 536 -84.65 35.48 66.34
CA SER A 536 -85.74 34.53 66.07
C SER A 536 -86.48 34.05 67.33
N GLU A 537 -85.86 34.10 68.52
CA GLU A 537 -86.52 33.81 69.80
C GLU A 537 -87.35 34.99 70.37
N VAL A 538 -87.17 36.22 69.85
CA VAL A 538 -87.85 37.43 70.37
C VAL A 538 -89.11 37.82 69.57
N LYS A 539 -89.43 37.12 68.47
CA LYS A 539 -90.61 37.43 67.61
C LYS A 539 -91.63 36.30 67.44
N GLY A 540 -91.60 35.30 68.32
CA GLY A 540 -92.50 34.14 68.29
C GLY A 540 -93.49 34.10 69.46
N ASP A 541 -94.09 35.22 69.86
CA ASP A 541 -95.20 35.21 70.82
C ASP A 541 -96.29 36.19 70.37
N SER A 542 -97.10 35.77 69.39
CA SER A 542 -98.41 36.37 69.12
C SER A 542 -99.31 35.38 68.39
N GLN A 543 -100.32 34.93 69.12
CA GLN A 543 -101.66 34.50 68.67
C GLN A 543 -101.85 33.05 68.22
N GLN A 544 -102.62 32.38 69.08
CA GLN A 544 -103.26 31.08 68.98
C GLN A 544 -104.42 31.05 67.97
N GLU A 545 -104.70 29.80 67.54
CA GLU A 545 -106.02 29.14 67.46
C GLU A 545 -106.72 28.89 66.10
N SER A 546 -107.27 27.66 66.04
CA SER A 546 -108.22 27.03 65.09
C SER A 546 -107.65 26.48 63.77
N GLU A 547 -108.05 25.34 63.20
CA GLU A 547 -108.77 24.11 63.60
C GLU A 547 -108.77 23.21 62.32
N VAL A 548 -108.63 21.88 62.50
CA VAL A 548 -109.47 20.81 61.87
C VAL A 548 -109.27 20.37 60.39
N THR A 549 -109.03 19.04 60.25
CA THR A 549 -109.36 18.06 59.15
C THR A 549 -108.70 18.22 57.77
N GLU A 550 -108.52 17.21 56.89
CA GLU A 550 -108.51 15.73 56.83
C GLU A 550 -107.89 15.41 55.44
N ASP A 551 -107.63 14.13 55.17
CA ASP A 551 -107.49 13.49 53.84
C ASP A 551 -106.16 13.55 53.05
N THR A 552 -105.42 12.44 53.17
CA THR A 552 -104.76 11.70 52.06
C THR A 552 -105.83 10.98 51.19
N PRO A 553 -105.53 10.21 50.10
CA PRO A 553 -104.32 10.05 49.27
C PRO A 553 -104.61 9.88 47.74
N ARG A 554 -103.57 9.84 46.90
CA ARG A 554 -103.36 8.96 45.69
C ARG A 554 -102.10 9.45 44.95
N GLY A 555 -101.11 8.61 44.63
CA GLY A 555 -101.14 7.57 43.57
C GLY A 555 -100.97 8.26 42.21
N SER A 556 -100.08 7.93 41.28
CA SER A 556 -99.28 6.73 40.98
C SER A 556 -98.48 7.01 39.68
N GLU A 557 -97.44 6.20 39.41
CA GLU A 557 -96.92 5.85 38.06
C GLU A 557 -96.22 6.97 37.24
N SER A 558 -95.22 6.77 36.38
CA SER A 558 -94.55 5.64 35.68
C SER A 558 -93.25 6.21 35.07
N THR A 559 -92.07 5.60 35.17
CA THR A 559 -91.45 4.62 34.23
C THR A 559 -91.44 5.01 32.74
N GLN A 560 -90.23 5.16 32.17
CA GLN A 560 -89.71 4.77 30.83
C GLN A 560 -88.59 5.77 30.43
N GLN A 561 -87.32 5.37 30.26
CA GLN A 561 -86.68 4.58 29.19
C GLN A 561 -86.57 5.31 27.83
N ASP A 562 -85.48 4.96 27.14
CA ASP A 562 -84.99 5.32 25.78
C ASP A 562 -83.77 6.28 25.84
N GLU A 563 -82.51 5.82 25.78
CA GLU A 563 -81.77 5.24 24.63
C GLU A 563 -81.78 6.11 23.37
N ASP A 564 -80.67 6.82 23.14
CA ASP A 564 -79.78 6.70 21.95
C ASP A 564 -78.41 7.33 22.27
#